data_AF-A0A967F7J9-F1
#
_entry.id   AF-A0A967F7J9-F1
#
_cell.length_a   1.000
_cell.length_b   1.000
_cell.length_c   1.000
_cell.angle_alpha   90.00
_cell.angle_beta   90.00
_cell.angle_gamma   90.00
#
_symmetry.space_group_name_H-M   'P 1'
#
loop_
_entity.id
_entity.type
_entity.pdbx_description
1 polymer ?
#
loop_
_entity_poly.entity_id
_entity_poly.type
_entity_poly.pdbx_seq_one_letter_code
_entity_poly.pdbx_strand_id
1 'polypeptide(L)'
;MIEIRIHGRGGQGGVTLAKILANAQRLEGKSVQAFGIYAAERSGAPLQAFLRYDDRPIHNPNQIYEPDHIIVLDPTLISPPILSGLKPGGFILLNTPQSPADYEGRERVEPFRVATLDATTIAVENGLGSRTVPIVNTA
;
A
#
# COMPACT_ATOMS: atom_id res chain seq x y z
N MET A 1 3.69 11.82 -13.14
CA MET A 1 3.27 11.59 -11.75
C MET A 1 2.95 10.12 -11.55
N ILE A 2 3.46 9.52 -10.49
CA ILE A 2 3.05 8.20 -10.00
C ILE A 2 2.29 8.39 -8.70
N GLU A 3 1.17 7.68 -8.56
CA GLU A 3 0.25 7.74 -7.45
C GLU A 3 -0.03 6.34 -6.89
N ILE A 4 0.22 6.15 -5.60
CA ILE A 4 0.09 4.87 -4.91
C ILE A 4 -0.88 5.03 -3.76
N ARG A 5 -1.86 4.12 -3.70
CA ARG A 5 -2.80 4.00 -2.58
C ARG A 5 -2.50 2.75 -1.77
N ILE A 6 -2.22 2.94 -0.48
CA ILE A 6 -1.91 1.89 0.46
C ILE A 6 -3.13 1.65 1.34
N HIS A 7 -3.52 0.39 1.49
CA HIS A 7 -4.60 -0.03 2.39
C HIS A 7 -4.04 -1.00 3.43
N GLY A 8 -4.50 -0.86 4.67
CA GLY A 8 -4.13 -1.75 5.76
C GLY A 8 -5.05 -1.52 6.94
N ARG A 9 -4.62 -1.95 8.12
CA ARG A 9 -5.31 -1.68 9.39
C ARG A 9 -4.53 -0.72 10.27
N GLY A 10 -5.22 0.01 11.13
CA GLY A 10 -4.61 0.79 12.19
C GLY A 10 -3.64 -0.08 13.01
N GLY A 11 -2.37 0.33 13.07
CA GLY A 11 -1.28 -0.44 13.71
C GLY A 11 -0.34 -1.18 12.74
N GLN A 12 -0.74 -1.43 11.48
CA GLN A 12 0.13 -2.06 10.47
C GLN A 12 1.08 -1.09 9.77
N GLY A 13 0.94 0.21 10.07
CA GLY A 13 1.90 1.23 9.67
C GLY A 13 1.90 1.61 8.17
N GLY A 14 0.75 1.53 7.51
CA GLY A 14 0.59 1.98 6.11
C GLY A 14 1.02 3.43 5.86
N VAL A 15 0.79 4.34 6.81
CA VAL A 15 1.26 5.73 6.68
C VAL A 15 2.79 5.85 6.79
N THR A 16 3.40 5.05 7.66
CA THR A 16 4.87 5.00 7.79
C THR A 16 5.48 4.44 6.50
N LEU A 17 4.89 3.39 5.91
CA LEU A 17 5.32 2.87 4.60
C LEU A 17 5.28 3.96 3.53
N ALA A 18 4.16 4.71 3.44
CA ALA A 18 4.02 5.82 2.49
C ALA A 18 5.13 6.87 2.66
N LYS A 19 5.47 7.22 3.90
CA LYS A 19 6.52 8.20 4.22
C LYS A 19 7.92 7.69 3.93
N ILE A 20 8.20 6.40 4.16
CA ILE A 20 9.50 5.79 3.84
C ILE A 20 9.71 5.81 2.31
N LEU A 21 8.70 5.38 1.55
CA LEU A 21 8.74 5.41 0.08
C LEU A 21 8.86 6.85 -0.45
N ALA A 22 8.13 7.81 0.13
CA ALA A 22 8.29 9.22 -0.20
C ALA A 22 9.71 9.72 0.06
N ASN A 23 10.32 9.33 1.19
CA ASN A 23 11.68 9.72 1.50
C ASN A 23 12.69 9.13 0.51
N ALA A 24 12.50 7.88 0.09
CA ALA A 24 13.32 7.27 -0.96
C ALA A 24 13.24 8.06 -2.27
N GLN A 25 12.02 8.37 -2.74
CA GLN A 25 11.82 9.16 -3.96
C GLN A 25 12.35 10.60 -3.83
N ARG A 26 12.25 11.21 -2.65
CA ARG A 26 12.84 12.53 -2.36
C ARG A 26 14.36 12.51 -2.45
N LEU A 27 15.02 11.44 -2.00
CA LEU A 27 16.47 11.28 -2.12
C LEU A 27 16.91 11.15 -3.59
N GLU A 28 16.03 10.66 -4.46
CA GLU A 28 16.19 10.65 -5.93
C GLU A 28 15.85 12.01 -6.59
N GLY A 29 15.59 13.06 -5.81
CA GLY A 29 15.32 14.40 -6.31
C GLY A 29 13.89 14.63 -6.81
N LYS A 30 12.96 13.69 -6.58
CA LYS A 30 11.55 13.84 -6.95
C LYS A 30 10.81 14.79 -6.01
N SER A 31 9.81 15.48 -6.53
CA SER A 31 8.76 16.11 -5.72
C SER A 31 7.87 15.01 -5.16
N VAL A 32 7.56 15.04 -3.85
CA VAL A 32 6.79 13.98 -3.18
C VAL A 32 5.69 14.53 -2.28
N GLN A 33 4.62 13.77 -2.11
CA GLN A 33 3.62 13.96 -1.07
C GLN A 33 3.23 12.59 -0.48
N ALA A 34 3.21 12.47 0.85
CA ALA A 34 2.71 11.28 1.52
C ALA A 34 1.90 11.64 2.77
N PHE A 35 0.72 11.06 2.90
CA PHE A 35 -0.22 11.33 3.97
C PHE A 35 -1.17 10.13 4.16
N GLY A 36 -1.97 10.16 5.23
CA GLY A 36 -2.97 9.13 5.49
C GLY A 36 -4.28 9.72 5.93
N ILE A 37 -5.36 8.95 5.77
CA ILE A 37 -6.66 9.29 6.34
C ILE A 37 -6.73 8.64 7.72
N TYR A 38 -6.81 9.49 8.73
CA TYR A 38 -7.10 9.07 10.09
C TYR A 38 -8.57 9.41 10.33
N ALA A 39 -9.46 8.42 10.18
CA ALA A 39 -10.79 8.54 10.75
C ALA A 39 -10.70 8.46 12.30
N ALA A 40 -11.83 8.59 13.00
CA ALA A 40 -11.91 8.43 14.47
C ALA A 40 -11.71 6.96 14.90
N GLU A 41 -10.66 6.32 14.40
CA GLU A 41 -10.52 4.87 14.34
C GLU A 41 -9.70 4.30 15.49
N ARG A 42 -10.18 3.13 15.95
CA ARG A 42 -9.51 2.28 16.94
C ARG A 42 -8.46 1.41 16.22
N SER A 43 -7.51 0.87 16.98
CA SER A 43 -6.56 -0.13 16.45
C SER A 43 -7.30 -1.26 15.70
N GLY A 44 -6.80 -1.66 14.53
CA GLY A 44 -7.40 -2.71 13.70
C GLY A 44 -8.45 -2.25 12.67
N ALA A 45 -8.90 -1.00 12.69
CA ALA A 45 -9.83 -0.50 11.68
C ALA A 45 -9.15 -0.25 10.31
N PRO A 46 -9.87 -0.38 9.17
CA PRO A 46 -9.30 -0.18 7.84
C PRO A 46 -8.83 1.25 7.60
N LEU A 47 -7.57 1.42 7.23
CA LEU A 47 -6.93 2.71 6.99
C LEU A 47 -6.39 2.81 5.56
N GLN A 48 -6.46 4.03 5.02
CA GLN A 48 -5.86 4.40 3.74
C GLN A 48 -4.67 5.34 3.95
N ALA A 49 -3.60 5.09 3.19
CA ALA A 49 -2.48 6.00 3.04
C ALA A 49 -2.19 6.25 1.56
N PHE A 50 -1.55 7.37 1.30
CA PHE A 50 -1.32 7.88 -0.04
C PHE A 50 0.12 8.29 -0.20
N LEU A 51 0.65 8.00 -1.39
CA LEU A 51 1.94 8.48 -1.85
C LEU A 51 1.76 8.97 -3.28
N ARG A 52 2.27 10.16 -3.57
CA ARG A 52 2.41 10.64 -4.94
C ARG A 52 3.80 11.23 -5.12
N TYR A 53 4.41 10.98 -6.29
CA TYR A 53 5.71 11.56 -6.63
C TYR A 53 5.82 11.88 -8.13
N ASP A 54 6.60 12.90 -8.46
CA ASP A 54 6.81 13.38 -9.83
C ASP A 54 8.18 14.07 -9.95
N ASP A 55 8.70 14.18 -11.17
CA ASP A 55 9.83 15.04 -11.53
C ASP A 55 9.49 16.53 -11.43
N ARG A 56 8.20 16.89 -11.55
CA ARG A 56 7.71 18.27 -11.44
C ARG A 56 7.10 18.56 -10.07
N PRO A 57 7.08 19.83 -9.62
CA PRO A 57 6.41 20.22 -8.39
C PRO A 57 4.95 19.77 -8.32
N ILE A 58 4.55 19.22 -7.17
CA ILE A 58 3.20 18.72 -6.95
C ILE A 58 2.39 19.75 -6.15
N HIS A 59 1.27 20.21 -6.73
CA HIS A 59 0.38 21.17 -6.10
C HIS A 59 -0.99 20.60 -5.69
N ASN A 60 -1.34 19.39 -6.13
CA ASN A 60 -2.62 18.77 -5.83
C ASN A 60 -2.68 18.27 -4.37
N PRO A 61 -3.55 18.82 -3.51
CA PRO A 61 -3.66 18.39 -2.11
C PRO A 61 -4.70 17.28 -1.88
N ASN A 62 -5.38 16.82 -2.94
CA ASN A 62 -6.49 15.88 -2.82
C ASN A 62 -6.01 14.44 -2.64
N GLN A 63 -6.91 13.59 -2.13
CA GLN A 63 -6.75 12.15 -2.07
C GLN A 63 -6.49 11.53 -3.45
N ILE A 64 -5.97 10.31 -3.47
CA ILE A 64 -5.73 9.54 -4.70
C ILE A 64 -6.95 8.67 -4.99
N TYR A 65 -7.79 9.15 -5.90
CA TYR A 65 -8.97 8.42 -6.38
C TYR A 65 -8.61 7.42 -7.47
N GLU A 66 -7.67 7.79 -8.35
CA GLU A 66 -7.22 6.99 -9.49
C GLU A 66 -5.74 6.61 -9.35
N PRO A 67 -5.38 5.63 -8.49
CA PRO A 67 -3.98 5.25 -8.30
C PRO A 67 -3.39 4.54 -9.52
N ASP A 68 -2.10 4.72 -9.74
CA ASP A 68 -1.30 3.88 -10.66
C ASP A 68 -1.09 2.49 -10.06
N HIS A 69 -0.86 2.41 -8.75
CA HIS A 69 -0.62 1.14 -8.02
C HIS A 69 -1.32 1.11 -6.66
N ILE A 70 -1.64 -0.10 -6.21
CA ILE A 70 -2.22 -0.35 -4.89
C ILE A 70 -1.32 -1.29 -4.09
N ILE A 71 -1.12 -0.97 -2.82
CA ILE A 71 -0.47 -1.85 -1.84
C ILE A 71 -1.51 -2.22 -0.78
N VAL A 72 -1.65 -3.51 -0.46
CA VAL A 72 -2.57 -4.00 0.56
C VAL A 72 -1.80 -4.79 1.61
N LEU A 73 -1.71 -4.24 2.82
CA LEU A 73 -1.00 -4.83 3.96
C LEU A 73 -1.79 -5.95 4.64
N ASP A 74 -3.11 -5.97 4.48
CA ASP A 74 -3.99 -7.03 4.94
C ASP A 74 -4.85 -7.55 3.79
N PRO A 75 -4.61 -8.79 3.31
CA PRO A 75 -5.29 -9.34 2.14
C PRO A 75 -6.80 -9.55 2.38
N THR A 76 -7.27 -9.56 3.64
CA THR A 76 -8.71 -9.65 3.96
C THR A 76 -9.49 -8.42 3.52
N LEU A 77 -8.81 -7.30 3.26
CA LEU A 77 -9.44 -6.06 2.83
C LEU A 77 -9.83 -6.08 1.33
N ILE A 78 -9.27 -7.00 0.54
CA ILE A 78 -9.49 -7.07 -0.91
C ILE A 78 -10.98 -7.14 -1.23
N SER A 79 -11.45 -6.08 -1.90
CA SER A 79 -12.84 -5.89 -2.26
C SER A 79 -12.94 -4.89 -3.43
N PRO A 80 -14.04 -4.90 -4.21
CA PRO A 80 -14.21 -3.97 -5.32
C PRO A 80 -14.01 -2.48 -4.95
N PRO A 81 -14.45 -1.98 -3.77
CA PRO A 81 -14.19 -0.59 -3.36
C PRO A 81 -12.70 -0.25 -3.21
N ILE A 82 -11.88 -1.18 -2.73
CA ILE A 82 -10.43 -0.96 -2.55
C ILE A 82 -9.71 -0.80 -3.89
N LEU A 83 -10.19 -1.53 -4.89
CA LEU A 83 -9.60 -1.61 -6.23
C LEU A 83 -10.17 -0.55 -7.18
N SER A 84 -11.24 0.14 -6.77
CA SER A 84 -11.89 1.20 -7.54
C SER A 84 -10.90 2.29 -7.94
N GLY A 85 -10.93 2.68 -9.22
CA GLY A 85 -10.07 3.72 -9.78
C GLY A 85 -8.63 3.28 -10.06
N LEU A 86 -8.22 2.04 -9.74
CA LEU A 86 -6.92 1.54 -10.17
C LEU A 86 -6.83 1.60 -11.70
N LYS A 87 -5.79 2.28 -12.20
CA LYS A 87 -5.59 2.47 -13.63
C LYS A 87 -5.32 1.14 -14.34
N PRO A 88 -5.73 0.98 -15.61
CA PRO A 88 -5.41 -0.21 -16.40
C PRO A 88 -3.91 -0.52 -16.41
N GLY A 89 -3.54 -1.78 -16.20
CA GLY A 89 -2.14 -2.21 -16.13
C GLY A 89 -1.44 -1.93 -14.78
N GLY A 90 -2.14 -1.32 -13.83
CA GLY A 90 -1.65 -1.12 -12.47
C GLY A 90 -1.40 -2.42 -11.70
N PHE A 91 -0.46 -2.37 -10.76
CA PHE A 91 -0.17 -3.48 -9.86
C PHE A 91 -0.98 -3.39 -8.56
N ILE A 92 -1.37 -4.56 -8.07
CA ILE A 92 -1.82 -4.80 -6.70
C ILE A 92 -0.73 -5.60 -6.00
N LEU A 93 -0.03 -5.00 -5.04
CA LEU A 93 0.93 -5.68 -4.18
C LEU A 93 0.25 -6.12 -2.88
N LEU A 94 0.24 -7.42 -2.60
CA LEU A 94 -0.42 -8.02 -1.45
C LEU A 94 0.61 -8.59 -0.46
N ASN A 95 0.45 -8.24 0.82
CA ASN A 95 1.16 -8.91 1.90
C ASN A 95 0.48 -10.26 2.22
N THR A 96 0.99 -11.36 1.69
CA THR A 96 0.38 -12.69 1.81
C THR A 96 1.39 -13.80 1.53
N PRO A 97 1.31 -14.96 2.22
CA PRO A 97 2.09 -16.15 1.87
C PRO A 97 1.60 -16.85 0.59
N GLN A 98 0.44 -16.45 0.07
CA GLN A 98 -0.12 -17.02 -1.16
C GLN A 98 0.64 -16.53 -2.41
N SER A 99 0.64 -17.35 -3.45
CA SER A 99 1.22 -16.99 -4.74
C SER A 99 0.29 -16.03 -5.51
N PRO A 100 0.79 -15.27 -6.50
CA PRO A 100 -0.07 -14.47 -7.36
C PRO A 100 -1.15 -15.30 -8.08
N ALA A 101 -0.82 -16.53 -8.47
CA ALA A 101 -1.73 -17.48 -9.12
C ALA A 101 -2.94 -17.85 -8.25
N ASP A 102 -2.83 -17.79 -6.92
CA ASP A 102 -3.95 -18.05 -6.01
C ASP A 102 -5.04 -16.95 -6.06
N TYR A 103 -4.72 -15.81 -6.69
CA TYR A 103 -5.60 -14.69 -6.92
C TYR A 103 -6.07 -14.57 -8.38
N GLU A 104 -5.39 -15.24 -9.32
CA GLU A 104 -5.80 -15.31 -10.73
C GLU A 104 -7.20 -15.91 -10.87
N GLY A 105 -8.06 -15.32 -11.72
CA GLY A 105 -9.43 -15.80 -11.94
C GLY A 105 -10.43 -15.50 -10.81
N ARG A 106 -10.01 -14.86 -9.70
CA ARG A 106 -10.98 -14.24 -8.79
C ARG A 106 -11.52 -12.98 -9.47
N GLU A 107 -12.84 -12.91 -9.70
CA GLU A 107 -13.54 -11.73 -10.27
C GLU A 107 -13.14 -10.39 -9.64
N ARG A 108 -12.56 -10.42 -8.44
CA ARG A 108 -12.18 -9.24 -7.67
C ARG A 108 -10.90 -8.57 -8.15
N VAL A 109 -9.95 -9.22 -8.81
CA VAL A 109 -8.63 -8.62 -9.12
C VAL A 109 -8.31 -8.49 -10.63
N GLU A 110 -9.10 -9.13 -11.49
CA GLU A 110 -9.06 -8.86 -12.94
C GLU A 110 -9.52 -7.42 -13.24
N PRO A 111 -8.92 -6.68 -14.18
CA PRO A 111 -7.84 -7.05 -15.11
C PRO A 111 -6.42 -6.63 -14.61
N PHE A 112 -6.21 -6.53 -13.30
CA PHE A 112 -4.99 -5.94 -12.74
C PHE A 112 -3.90 -6.98 -12.50
N ARG A 113 -2.65 -6.50 -12.48
CA ARG A 113 -1.49 -7.37 -12.22
C ARG A 113 -1.35 -7.58 -10.72
N VAL A 114 -1.32 -8.83 -10.27
CA VAL A 114 -1.12 -9.14 -8.85
C VAL A 114 0.34 -9.50 -8.59
N ALA A 115 0.90 -8.92 -7.54
CA ALA A 115 2.17 -9.33 -6.95
C ALA A 115 1.93 -9.67 -5.47
N THR A 116 2.62 -10.68 -4.96
CA THR A 116 2.50 -11.11 -3.56
C THR A 116 3.87 -11.15 -2.89
N LEU A 117 3.89 -10.89 -1.59
CA LEU A 117 5.07 -10.97 -0.75
C LEU A 117 4.64 -11.36 0.67
N ASP A 118 5.27 -12.35 1.28
CA ASP A 118 5.07 -12.63 2.70
C ASP A 118 5.94 -11.72 3.57
N ALA A 119 5.63 -10.42 3.56
CA ALA A 119 6.38 -9.44 4.32
C ALA A 119 6.28 -9.70 5.84
N THR A 120 5.17 -10.31 6.27
CA THR A 120 4.94 -10.68 7.67
C THR A 120 5.97 -11.70 8.16
N THR A 121 6.13 -12.82 7.45
CA THR A 121 7.09 -13.85 7.83
C THR A 121 8.51 -13.30 7.75
N ILE A 122 8.84 -12.58 6.68
CA ILE A 122 10.16 -11.94 6.51
C ILE A 122 10.49 -11.03 7.70
N ALA A 123 9.55 -10.18 8.13
CA ALA A 123 9.77 -9.28 9.27
C ALA A 123 10.05 -10.06 10.55
N VAL A 124 9.24 -11.07 10.86
CA VAL A 124 9.39 -11.88 12.08
C VAL A 124 10.72 -12.63 12.09
N GLU A 125 11.12 -13.25 10.97
CA GLU A 125 12.38 -13.98 10.86
C GLU A 125 13.61 -13.08 11.06
N ASN A 126 13.49 -11.81 10.71
CA ASN A 126 14.56 -10.81 10.88
C ASN A 126 14.46 -10.04 12.21
N GLY A 127 13.58 -10.43 13.13
CA GLY A 127 13.43 -9.77 14.44
C GLY A 127 12.78 -8.38 14.36
N LEU A 128 12.08 -8.07 13.26
CA LEU A 128 11.39 -6.81 13.04
C LEU A 128 9.97 -6.88 13.64
N GLY A 129 9.88 -6.64 14.95
CA GLY A 129 8.64 -6.75 15.72
C GLY A 129 8.40 -8.15 16.28
N SER A 130 7.14 -8.47 16.56
CA SER A 130 6.74 -9.77 17.10
C SER A 130 5.77 -10.48 16.16
N ARG A 131 5.46 -11.75 16.45
CA ARG A 131 4.40 -12.49 15.71
C ARG A 131 3.04 -11.83 15.80
N THR A 132 2.78 -11.06 16.86
CA THR A 132 1.51 -10.36 17.08
C THR A 132 1.51 -8.94 16.52
N VAL A 133 2.67 -8.32 16.38
CA VAL A 133 2.86 -6.98 15.83
C VAL A 133 4.10 -6.97 14.93
N PRO A 134 4.02 -7.57 13.73
CA PRO A 134 5.13 -7.58 12.78
C PRO A 134 5.33 -6.17 12.19
N ILE A 135 6.59 -5.76 12.02
CA ILE A 135 6.96 -4.47 11.44
C ILE A 135 7.35 -4.69 9.98
N VAL A 136 6.37 -4.59 9.08
CA VAL A 136 6.52 -4.87 7.62
C VAL A 136 6.90 -3.64 6.79
N ASN A 137 7.16 -2.52 7.46
CA ASN A 137 7.27 -1.17 6.89
C ASN A 137 8.51 -0.46 7.44
N THR A 138 9.65 -1.12 7.37
CA THR A 138 10.96 -0.63 7.85
C THR A 138 11.99 -0.70 6.71
N ALA A 139 13.07 0.08 6.82
CA ALA A 139 14.14 0.22 5.83
C ALA A 139 15.49 0.22 6.53
#